data_AF-A0A9N7V2X8-F1
#
_entry.id   AF-A0A9N7V2X8-F1
#
_cell.length_a   1.000
_cell.length_b   1.000
_cell.length_c   1.000
_cell.angle_alpha   90.00
_cell.angle_beta   90.00
_cell.angle_gamma   90.00
#
_symmetry.space_group_name_H-M   'P 1'
#
loop_
_entity.id
_entity.type
_entity.pdbx_description
1 polymer ?
#
loop_
_entity_poly.entity_id
_entity_poly.type
_entity_poly.pdbx_seq_one_letter_code
_entity_poly.pdbx_strand_id
1 'polypeptide(L)'
;MPGPSGPSGDTGASGAAGTSGHRGPAGPHGPVGKDGRAGGHGTIGSPGARGPPGYVGPAGPAGSPGLPGPAGPSGGGYDVSGYDEYRADQPALRAKDYEVDATIKSLNTQIDNLLTPEGSRKNPARTCRDIKLSHPEWSTGFYWIDPNQGCSNDAIKVFCDFTTRETCIYAQPESIARKNWFRSTEGKKHVWFGETINGGSEFTYNDENVSTQSMATQLAFMRLLSNQASQNVTYHCKNSVAYMDGESGSLKKAVVLQGSNDVELRAEGNSRFTFSVIEDGCTRHTGEWSKTVIEYRTNKPSRLPILDIAPLDIGGADQEFGLDIGPVCFK
;
A
#
# COMPACT_ATOMS: atom_id res chain seq x y z
N MET A 1 114.75 47.57 8.42
CA MET A 1 114.58 46.16 8.83
C MET A 1 113.10 45.92 9.06
N PRO A 2 112.45 44.97 8.38
CA PRO A 2 111.03 44.65 8.60
C PRO A 2 110.80 44.03 9.98
N GLY A 3 109.72 44.43 10.66
CA GLY A 3 109.40 44.00 12.03
C GLY A 3 108.92 42.54 12.12
N PRO A 4 109.00 41.92 13.31
CA PRO A 4 108.61 40.53 13.51
C PRO A 4 107.13 40.32 13.22
N SER A 5 106.80 39.16 12.64
CA SER A 5 105.42 38.76 12.38
C SER A 5 104.62 38.67 13.68
N GLY A 6 103.36 39.14 13.65
CA GLY A 6 102.48 39.13 14.81
C GLY A 6 102.15 37.72 15.30
N PRO A 7 101.80 37.56 16.59
CA PRO A 7 101.46 36.26 17.16
C PRO A 7 100.23 35.66 16.45
N SER A 8 100.23 34.32 16.31
CA SER A 8 99.08 33.58 15.78
C SER A 8 97.87 33.75 16.70
N GLY A 9 96.69 33.99 16.12
CA GLY A 9 95.46 34.22 16.88
C GLY A 9 95.03 32.98 17.67
N ASP A 10 94.40 33.23 18.82
CA ASP A 10 93.95 32.18 19.75
C ASP A 10 92.91 31.25 19.11
N THR A 11 93.09 29.95 19.34
CA THR A 11 92.16 28.91 18.90
C THR A 11 90.79 29.10 19.57
N GLY A 12 89.73 29.20 18.76
CA GLY A 12 88.37 29.43 19.26
C GLY A 12 87.88 28.37 20.25
N ALA A 13 87.10 28.79 21.24
CA ALA A 13 86.56 27.92 22.28
C ALA A 13 85.63 26.84 21.69
N SER A 14 85.74 25.61 22.20
CA SER A 14 84.84 24.51 21.84
C SER A 14 83.38 24.84 22.19
N GLY A 15 82.46 24.56 21.27
CA GLY A 15 81.03 24.82 21.44
C GLY A 15 80.42 24.04 22.63
N ALA A 16 79.41 24.64 23.26
CA ALA A 16 78.71 24.05 24.40
C ALA A 16 78.00 22.74 24.02
N ALA A 17 78.00 21.75 24.94
CA ALA A 17 77.29 20.50 24.76
C ALA A 17 75.77 20.74 24.65
N GLY A 18 75.12 20.06 23.69
CA GLY A 18 73.68 20.19 23.46
C GLY A 18 72.85 19.71 24.66
N THR A 19 71.72 20.38 24.91
CA THR A 19 70.81 20.04 26.02
C THR A 19 70.13 18.69 25.78
N SER A 20 70.02 17.86 26.82
CA SER A 20 69.25 16.61 26.77
C SER A 20 67.80 16.84 26.33
N GLY A 21 67.31 15.99 25.42
CA GLY A 21 65.96 16.08 24.88
C GLY A 21 64.86 15.95 25.95
N HIS A 22 63.72 16.59 25.71
CA HIS A 22 62.57 16.54 26.62
C HIS A 22 62.00 15.12 26.75
N ARG A 23 61.58 14.77 27.97
CA ARG A 23 60.86 13.51 28.25
C ARG A 23 59.57 13.49 27.43
N GLY A 24 59.30 12.36 26.76
CA GLY A 24 58.09 12.19 25.95
C GLY A 24 56.79 12.34 26.76
N PRO A 25 55.67 12.66 26.10
CA PRO A 25 54.38 12.83 26.76
C PRO A 25 53.92 11.54 27.45
N ALA A 26 53.13 11.68 28.52
CA ALA A 26 52.51 10.55 29.20
C ALA A 26 51.57 9.80 28.25
N GLY A 27 51.52 8.46 28.38
CA GLY A 27 50.61 7.63 27.59
C GLY A 27 49.13 7.96 27.85
N PRO A 28 48.23 7.67 26.90
CA PRO A 28 46.80 7.89 27.07
C PRO A 28 46.25 7.05 28.23
N HIS A 29 45.24 7.57 28.93
CA HIS A 29 44.52 6.81 29.95
C HIS A 29 43.87 5.57 29.33
N GLY A 30 43.88 4.46 30.08
CA GLY A 30 43.19 3.23 29.68
C GLY A 30 41.68 3.45 29.53
N PRO A 31 40.99 2.62 28.72
CA PRO A 31 39.54 2.73 28.53
C PRO A 31 38.79 2.53 29.86
N VAL A 32 37.67 3.24 30.00
CA VAL A 32 36.73 3.07 31.12
C VAL A 32 36.25 1.60 31.18
N GLY A 33 36.21 1.04 32.38
CA GLY A 33 35.72 -0.31 32.61
C GLY A 33 34.27 -0.47 32.13
N LYS A 34 33.97 -1.58 31.46
CA LYS A 34 32.63 -1.93 30.99
C LYS A 34 31.59 -1.88 32.13
N ASP A 35 30.46 -1.24 31.87
CA ASP A 35 29.34 -1.18 32.80
C ASP A 35 28.88 -2.58 33.24
N GLY A 36 28.45 -2.69 34.49
CA GLY A 36 27.90 -3.93 35.03
C GLY A 36 26.64 -4.36 34.27
N ARG A 37 26.49 -5.67 34.02
CA ARG A 37 25.29 -6.22 33.36
C ARG A 37 24.04 -5.85 34.19
N ALA A 38 23.04 -5.31 33.52
CA ALA A 38 21.72 -5.08 34.10
C ALA A 38 21.16 -6.39 34.68
N GLY A 39 20.53 -6.31 35.85
CA GLY A 39 19.88 -7.47 36.49
C GLY A 39 18.83 -8.09 35.57
N GLY A 40 18.74 -9.42 35.56
CA GLY A 40 17.75 -10.14 34.76
C GLY A 40 16.32 -9.73 35.12
N HIS A 41 15.46 -9.62 34.10
CA HIS A 41 14.03 -9.39 34.28
C HIS A 41 13.43 -10.48 35.18
N GLY A 42 12.55 -10.08 36.10
CA GLY A 42 11.78 -11.00 36.92
C GLY A 42 10.97 -11.96 36.03
N THR A 43 10.82 -13.21 36.47
CA THR A 43 10.03 -14.22 35.76
C THR A 43 8.60 -13.74 35.59
N ILE A 44 8.08 -13.82 34.36
CA ILE A 44 6.67 -13.57 34.04
C ILE A 44 5.81 -14.51 34.89
N GLY A 45 4.83 -13.96 35.60
CA GLY A 45 3.90 -14.74 36.42
C GLY A 45 3.14 -15.76 35.57
N SER A 46 2.88 -16.94 36.15
CA SER A 46 2.16 -18.03 35.48
C SER A 46 0.84 -17.54 34.87
N PRO A 47 0.49 -17.97 33.64
CA PRO A 47 -0.81 -17.65 33.05
C PRO A 47 -1.96 -18.01 33.99
N GLY A 48 -2.95 -17.12 34.11
CA GLY A 48 -4.14 -17.38 34.91
C GLY A 48 -4.87 -18.65 34.45
N ALA A 49 -5.50 -19.37 35.38
CA ALA A 49 -6.26 -20.57 35.07
C ALA A 49 -7.34 -20.27 34.02
N ARG A 50 -7.48 -21.16 33.03
CA ARG A 50 -8.52 -21.08 32.00
C ARG A 50 -9.89 -21.01 32.69
N GLY A 51 -10.70 -20.02 32.32
CA GLY A 51 -12.07 -19.89 32.83
C GLY A 51 -12.90 -21.16 32.54
N PRO A 52 -13.93 -21.46 33.36
CA PRO A 52 -14.78 -22.61 33.14
C PRO A 52 -15.46 -22.52 31.76
N PRO A 53 -15.74 -23.67 31.11
CA PRO A 53 -16.50 -23.71 29.87
C PRO A 53 -17.85 -22.98 30.03
N GLY A 54 -18.24 -22.21 29.02
CA GLY A 54 -19.54 -21.54 29.02
C GLY A 54 -20.68 -22.55 29.08
N TYR A 55 -21.79 -22.17 29.71
CA TYR A 55 -23.00 -22.99 29.79
C TYR A 55 -23.54 -23.31 28.40
N VAL A 56 -23.95 -24.56 28.20
CA VAL A 56 -24.63 -25.01 26.96
C VAL A 56 -25.92 -24.21 26.82
N GLY A 57 -26.10 -23.57 25.66
CA GLY A 57 -27.31 -22.80 25.37
C GLY A 57 -28.57 -23.67 25.41
N PRO A 58 -29.74 -23.08 25.72
CA PRO A 58 -31.00 -23.81 25.73
C PRO A 58 -31.30 -24.40 24.35
N ALA A 59 -31.95 -25.57 24.32
CA ALA A 59 -32.41 -26.19 23.09
C ALA A 59 -33.35 -25.23 22.33
N GLY A 60 -33.16 -25.14 21.01
CA GLY A 60 -34.02 -24.34 20.16
C GLY A 60 -35.49 -24.80 20.20
N PRO A 61 -36.45 -23.90 19.93
CA PRO A 61 -37.87 -24.26 19.89
C PRO A 61 -38.14 -25.30 18.80
N ALA A 62 -39.12 -26.17 19.03
CA ALA A 62 -39.56 -27.16 18.05
C ALA A 62 -40.06 -26.47 16.76
N GLY A 63 -39.67 -27.00 15.60
CA GLY A 63 -40.10 -26.48 14.30
C GLY A 63 -41.62 -26.56 14.13
N SER A 64 -42.20 -25.63 13.36
CA SER A 64 -43.63 -25.62 13.06
C SER A 64 -44.05 -26.88 12.28
N PRO A 65 -45.28 -27.40 12.49
CA PRO A 65 -45.80 -28.52 11.72
C PRO A 65 -45.76 -28.24 10.21
N GLY A 66 -45.43 -29.27 9.41
CA GLY A 66 -45.44 -29.17 7.95
C GLY A 66 -46.83 -28.85 7.40
N LEU A 67 -46.87 -28.13 6.27
CA LEU A 67 -48.11 -27.79 5.58
C LEU A 67 -48.86 -29.06 5.11
N PRO A 68 -50.20 -29.05 5.09
CA PRO A 68 -50.99 -30.16 4.55
C PRO A 68 -50.62 -30.45 3.09
N GLY A 69 -50.59 -31.74 2.72
CA GLY A 69 -50.35 -32.16 1.34
C GLY A 69 -51.46 -31.69 0.39
N PRO A 70 -51.16 -31.47 -0.90
CA PRO A 70 -52.14 -31.04 -1.89
C PRO A 70 -53.25 -32.08 -2.08
N ALA A 71 -54.45 -31.61 -2.44
CA ALA A 71 -55.61 -32.46 -2.70
C ALA A 71 -55.34 -33.43 -3.88
N GLY A 72 -55.81 -34.68 -3.74
CA GLY A 72 -55.71 -35.68 -4.80
C GLY A 72 -56.55 -35.30 -6.03
N PRO A 73 -56.14 -35.71 -7.24
CA PRO A 73 -56.86 -35.38 -8.47
C PRO A 73 -58.26 -36.02 -8.50
N SER A 74 -59.25 -35.27 -8.97
CA SER A 74 -60.63 -35.71 -9.11
C SER A 74 -60.77 -36.82 -10.16
N GLY A 75 -61.44 -37.91 -9.79
CA GLY A 75 -61.75 -39.03 -10.70
C GLY A 75 -62.77 -38.62 -11.76
N GLY A 76 -62.31 -38.47 -13.00
CA GLY A 76 -63.16 -38.25 -14.17
C GLY A 76 -63.84 -39.53 -14.63
N GLY A 77 -65.14 -39.44 -14.90
CA GLY A 77 -65.98 -40.52 -15.41
C GLY A 77 -65.56 -41.02 -16.79
N TYR A 78 -65.89 -42.29 -17.03
CA TYR A 78 -65.73 -43.01 -18.27
C TYR A 78 -66.66 -42.45 -19.35
N ASP A 79 -66.12 -42.12 -20.51
CA ASP A 79 -66.88 -42.10 -21.76
C ASP A 79 -66.07 -42.85 -22.82
N VAL A 80 -66.68 -43.92 -23.32
CA VAL A 80 -66.17 -44.80 -24.38
C VAL A 80 -66.55 -44.18 -25.71
N SER A 81 -65.57 -43.81 -26.53
CA SER A 81 -65.58 -43.93 -28.01
C SER A 81 -64.38 -43.20 -28.64
N GLY A 82 -63.58 -43.91 -29.44
CA GLY A 82 -62.62 -43.30 -30.35
C GLY A 82 -61.29 -44.05 -30.39
N TYR A 83 -61.08 -44.80 -31.47
CA TYR A 83 -59.80 -45.39 -31.81
C TYR A 83 -58.73 -44.29 -31.91
N ASP A 84 -57.75 -44.28 -31.01
CA ASP A 84 -56.45 -43.70 -31.32
C ASP A 84 -55.33 -44.43 -30.57
N GLU A 85 -54.25 -44.59 -31.29
CA GLU A 85 -53.11 -45.46 -31.08
C GLU A 85 -52.34 -45.10 -29.80
N TYR A 86 -52.36 -45.95 -28.77
CA TYR A 86 -51.51 -45.80 -27.59
C TYR A 86 -50.03 -46.01 -27.96
N ARG A 87 -49.36 -44.94 -28.40
CA ARG A 87 -47.90 -44.84 -28.33
C ARG A 87 -47.50 -44.54 -26.89
N ALA A 88 -47.06 -45.56 -26.17
CA ALA A 88 -46.58 -45.49 -24.78
C ALA A 88 -45.21 -44.78 -24.60
N ASP A 89 -44.77 -43.99 -25.59
CA ASP A 89 -43.43 -43.39 -25.64
C ASP A 89 -43.42 -41.85 -25.51
N GLN A 90 -44.54 -41.21 -25.14
CA GLN A 90 -44.52 -39.78 -24.80
C GLN A 90 -44.37 -39.57 -23.29
N PRO A 91 -43.20 -39.13 -22.80
CA PRO A 91 -43.07 -38.71 -21.42
C PRO A 91 -43.92 -37.45 -21.23
N ALA A 92 -45.03 -37.58 -20.53
CA ALA A 92 -45.74 -36.43 -19.99
C ALA A 92 -44.83 -35.76 -18.96
N LEU A 93 -44.08 -34.74 -19.37
CA LEU A 93 -43.24 -33.91 -18.51
C LEU A 93 -44.06 -33.45 -17.31
N ARG A 94 -43.76 -33.98 -16.12
CA ARG A 94 -44.51 -33.62 -14.91
C ARG A 94 -43.96 -32.29 -14.42
N ALA A 95 -44.82 -31.43 -13.89
CA ALA A 95 -44.40 -30.14 -13.30
C ALA A 95 -43.28 -30.30 -12.24
N LYS A 96 -43.22 -31.46 -11.58
CA LYS A 96 -42.17 -31.84 -10.63
C LYS A 96 -40.79 -32.02 -11.29
N ASP A 97 -40.73 -32.43 -12.54
CA ASP A 97 -39.49 -32.57 -13.30
C ASP A 97 -38.90 -31.19 -13.63
N TYR A 98 -39.76 -30.20 -13.92
CA TYR A 98 -39.33 -28.81 -14.11
C TYR A 98 -38.75 -28.18 -12.83
N GLU A 99 -39.34 -28.49 -11.67
CA GLU A 99 -38.84 -28.03 -10.36
C GLU A 99 -37.47 -28.63 -10.01
N VAL A 100 -37.28 -29.94 -10.27
CA VAL A 100 -35.99 -30.62 -10.13
C VAL A 100 -34.96 -30.04 -11.09
N ASP A 101 -35.30 -29.85 -12.36
CA ASP A 101 -34.39 -29.25 -13.35
C ASP A 101 -33.99 -27.82 -12.98
N ALA A 102 -34.92 -27.01 -12.46
CA ALA A 102 -34.64 -25.67 -11.97
C ALA A 102 -33.68 -25.70 -10.77
N THR A 103 -33.86 -26.66 -9.86
CA THR A 103 -33.01 -26.83 -8.68
C THR A 103 -31.60 -27.26 -9.08
N ILE A 104 -31.47 -28.22 -10.01
CA ILE A 104 -30.17 -28.67 -10.52
C ILE A 104 -29.44 -27.54 -11.23
N LYS A 105 -30.14 -26.76 -12.07
CA LYS A 105 -29.55 -25.58 -12.72
C LYS A 105 -29.06 -24.58 -11.66
N SER A 106 -29.85 -24.31 -10.63
CA SER A 106 -29.44 -23.42 -9.54
C SER A 106 -28.20 -23.91 -8.80
N LEU A 107 -28.13 -25.21 -8.49
CA LEU A 107 -26.96 -25.81 -7.82
C LEU A 107 -25.72 -25.77 -8.70
N ASN A 108 -25.84 -26.10 -9.99
CA ASN A 108 -24.73 -26.00 -10.94
C ASN A 108 -24.22 -24.57 -11.02
N THR A 109 -25.10 -23.57 -11.12
CA THR A 109 -24.69 -22.15 -11.10
C THR A 109 -23.99 -21.76 -9.78
N GLN A 110 -24.42 -22.30 -8.64
CA GLN A 110 -23.75 -22.05 -7.36
C GLN A 110 -22.34 -22.65 -7.31
N ILE A 111 -22.18 -23.87 -7.85
CA ILE A 111 -20.88 -24.53 -7.96
C ILE A 111 -19.96 -23.74 -8.91
N ASP A 112 -20.46 -23.34 -10.08
CA ASP A 112 -19.71 -22.57 -11.05
C ASP A 112 -19.25 -21.22 -10.49
N ASN A 113 -20.09 -20.55 -9.70
CA ASN A 113 -19.71 -19.31 -9.01
C ASN A 113 -18.60 -19.48 -7.97
N LEU A 114 -18.49 -20.67 -7.37
CA LEU A 114 -17.42 -21.00 -6.42
C LEU A 114 -16.12 -21.37 -7.15
N LEU A 115 -16.22 -22.05 -8.29
CA LEU A 115 -15.07 -22.51 -9.07
C LEU A 115 -14.46 -21.38 -9.92
N THR A 116 -15.30 -20.57 -10.54
CA THR A 116 -14.92 -19.49 -11.47
C THR A 116 -15.65 -18.20 -11.10
N PRO A 117 -15.31 -17.58 -9.96
CA PRO A 117 -15.99 -16.39 -9.49
C PRO A 117 -15.94 -15.26 -10.53
N GLU A 118 -17.07 -14.60 -10.67
CA GLU A 118 -17.34 -13.59 -11.70
C GLU A 118 -16.81 -12.20 -11.28
N GLY A 119 -16.18 -12.04 -10.11
CA GLY A 119 -15.73 -10.72 -9.66
C GLY A 119 -16.87 -9.72 -9.41
N SER A 120 -18.07 -10.22 -9.07
CA SER A 120 -19.16 -9.40 -8.56
C SER A 120 -19.04 -9.23 -7.04
N ARG A 121 -19.75 -8.26 -6.44
CA ARG A 121 -19.73 -8.11 -4.96
C ARG A 121 -20.22 -9.37 -4.24
N LYS A 122 -21.10 -10.15 -4.88
CA LYS A 122 -21.63 -11.39 -4.30
C LYS A 122 -20.66 -12.56 -4.48
N ASN A 123 -19.97 -12.61 -5.61
CA ASN A 123 -19.00 -13.65 -5.95
C ASN A 123 -17.66 -13.00 -6.34
N PRO A 124 -16.94 -12.39 -5.38
CA PRO A 124 -15.67 -11.74 -5.69
C PRO A 124 -14.62 -12.78 -6.07
N ALA A 125 -13.75 -12.43 -7.00
CA ALA A 125 -12.60 -13.26 -7.35
C ALA A 125 -11.42 -12.93 -6.44
N ARG A 126 -10.37 -13.76 -6.41
CA ARG A 126 -9.22 -13.47 -5.53
C ARG A 126 -8.37 -12.29 -6.02
N THR A 127 -8.11 -12.20 -7.33
CA THR A 127 -7.39 -11.09 -7.96
C THR A 127 -7.93 -10.83 -9.38
N CYS A 128 -7.63 -9.67 -9.97
CA CYS A 128 -7.95 -9.42 -11.38
C CYS A 128 -7.30 -10.42 -12.33
N ARG A 129 -6.13 -10.96 -11.96
CA ARG A 129 -5.46 -12.00 -12.73
C ARG A 129 -6.30 -13.28 -12.77
N ASP A 130 -6.91 -13.66 -11.66
CA ASP A 130 -7.76 -14.85 -11.57
C ASP A 130 -9.05 -14.68 -12.39
N ILE A 131 -9.63 -13.47 -12.38
CA ILE A 131 -10.77 -13.13 -13.27
C ILE A 131 -10.36 -13.32 -14.72
N LYS A 132 -9.23 -12.75 -15.15
CA LYS A 132 -8.80 -12.83 -16.56
C LYS A 132 -8.47 -14.25 -17.02
N LEU A 133 -7.99 -15.10 -16.12
CA LEU A 133 -7.73 -16.52 -16.42
C LEU A 133 -9.03 -17.33 -16.55
N SER A 134 -10.02 -17.02 -15.72
CA SER A 134 -11.32 -17.72 -15.70
C SER A 134 -12.25 -17.25 -16.82
N HIS A 135 -12.20 -15.96 -17.15
CA HIS A 135 -13.08 -15.28 -18.10
C HIS A 135 -12.27 -14.47 -19.13
N PRO A 136 -11.61 -15.11 -20.11
CA PRO A 136 -10.71 -14.45 -21.06
C PRO A 136 -11.38 -13.41 -21.96
N GLU A 137 -12.67 -13.55 -22.21
CA GLU A 137 -13.48 -12.65 -23.05
C GLU A 137 -13.88 -11.35 -22.35
N TRP A 138 -13.67 -11.26 -21.03
CA TRP A 138 -14.04 -10.08 -20.27
C TRP A 138 -13.09 -8.90 -20.50
N SER A 139 -13.68 -7.70 -20.41
CA SER A 139 -13.05 -6.42 -20.69
C SER A 139 -12.52 -5.73 -19.42
N THR A 140 -11.48 -4.91 -19.59
CA THR A 140 -10.98 -4.02 -18.53
C THR A 140 -12.12 -3.20 -17.92
N GLY A 141 -12.14 -3.06 -16.58
CA GLY A 141 -13.21 -2.37 -15.88
C GLY A 141 -13.15 -2.53 -14.35
N PHE A 142 -14.22 -2.11 -13.67
CA PHE A 142 -14.33 -2.26 -12.22
C PHE A 142 -14.91 -3.61 -11.84
N TYR A 143 -14.25 -4.29 -10.91
CA TYR A 143 -14.64 -5.59 -10.37
C TYR A 143 -14.49 -5.61 -8.85
N TRP A 144 -15.05 -6.62 -8.20
CA TRP A 144 -14.86 -6.90 -6.78
C TRP A 144 -13.91 -8.07 -6.62
N ILE A 145 -12.91 -7.89 -5.76
CA ILE A 145 -11.97 -8.94 -5.41
C ILE A 145 -11.87 -9.14 -3.90
N ASP A 146 -11.51 -10.36 -3.51
CA ASP A 146 -11.31 -10.77 -2.12
C ASP A 146 -9.97 -11.51 -1.94
N PRO A 147 -8.84 -10.76 -1.86
CA PRO A 147 -7.50 -11.33 -1.76
C PRO A 147 -7.25 -12.20 -0.52
N ASN A 148 -7.77 -11.79 0.64
CA ASN A 148 -7.64 -12.52 1.91
C ASN A 148 -8.59 -13.73 2.01
N GLN A 149 -9.60 -13.80 1.14
CA GLN A 149 -10.64 -14.82 1.11
C GLN A 149 -11.45 -14.90 2.43
N GLY A 150 -12.25 -15.94 2.56
CA GLY A 150 -13.04 -16.17 3.76
C GLY A 150 -14.39 -15.47 3.66
N CYS A 151 -14.57 -14.40 4.42
CA CYS A 151 -15.86 -13.69 4.47
C CYS A 151 -15.91 -12.61 3.39
N SER A 152 -16.60 -12.85 2.28
CA SER A 152 -16.69 -11.92 1.13
C SER A 152 -17.30 -10.53 1.42
N ASN A 153 -17.70 -10.23 2.66
CA ASN A 153 -18.24 -8.94 3.05
C ASN A 153 -17.17 -7.83 3.12
N ASP A 154 -15.90 -8.19 3.28
CA ASP A 154 -14.76 -7.26 3.26
C ASP A 154 -14.03 -7.24 1.90
N ALA A 155 -14.65 -7.79 0.87
CA ALA A 155 -14.19 -7.68 -0.51
C ALA A 155 -14.09 -6.20 -0.92
N ILE A 156 -13.14 -5.91 -1.81
CA ILE A 156 -12.80 -4.55 -2.23
C ILE A 156 -13.11 -4.34 -3.70
N LYS A 157 -13.60 -3.14 -4.03
CA LYS A 157 -13.80 -2.73 -5.42
C LYS A 157 -12.47 -2.24 -6.00
N VAL A 158 -12.09 -2.79 -7.15
CA VAL A 158 -10.82 -2.50 -7.82
C VAL A 158 -11.04 -2.28 -9.30
N PHE A 159 -10.08 -1.62 -9.96
CA PHE A 159 -10.03 -1.56 -11.41
C PHE A 159 -9.08 -2.65 -11.92
N CYS A 160 -9.60 -3.54 -12.76
CA CYS A 160 -8.83 -4.59 -13.40
C CYS A 160 -8.46 -4.16 -14.81
N ASP A 161 -7.17 -3.87 -15.03
CA ASP A 161 -6.66 -3.67 -16.38
C ASP A 161 -6.13 -5.00 -16.93
N PHE A 162 -6.94 -5.64 -17.78
CA PHE A 162 -6.58 -6.90 -18.41
C PHE A 162 -5.55 -6.75 -19.53
N THR A 163 -5.29 -5.53 -20.01
CA THR A 163 -4.25 -5.25 -21.01
C THR A 163 -2.87 -5.31 -20.35
N THR A 164 -2.69 -4.60 -19.23
CA THR A 164 -1.43 -4.57 -18.47
C THR A 164 -1.32 -5.73 -17.47
N ARG A 165 -2.45 -6.40 -17.18
CA ARG A 165 -2.66 -7.45 -16.17
C ARG A 165 -2.48 -6.94 -14.74
N GLU A 166 -3.00 -5.75 -14.47
CA GLU A 166 -2.86 -5.06 -13.20
C GLU A 166 -4.16 -5.03 -12.40
N THR A 167 -4.02 -5.08 -11.08
CA THR A 167 -5.09 -4.81 -10.11
C THR A 167 -4.85 -3.44 -9.48
N CYS A 168 -5.69 -2.47 -9.76
CA CYS A 168 -5.52 -1.08 -9.33
C CYS A 168 -6.54 -0.69 -8.25
N ILE A 169 -6.04 -0.20 -7.12
CA ILE A 169 -6.81 0.22 -5.95
C ILE A 169 -6.70 1.74 -5.83
N TYR A 170 -7.84 2.43 -5.85
CA TYR A 170 -7.90 3.89 -5.82
C TYR A 170 -7.75 4.45 -4.40
N ALA A 171 -7.17 5.64 -4.31
CA ALA A 171 -7.10 6.39 -3.07
C ALA A 171 -8.46 7.02 -2.75
N GLN A 172 -8.70 7.28 -1.46
CA GLN A 172 -9.85 8.04 -0.98
C GLN A 172 -9.34 9.07 0.06
N PRO A 173 -9.51 10.38 -0.17
CA PRO A 173 -9.95 11.02 -1.42
C PRO A 173 -8.90 10.90 -2.54
N GLU A 174 -9.32 10.89 -3.80
CA GLU A 174 -8.40 10.86 -4.96
C GLU A 174 -7.71 12.21 -5.21
N SER A 175 -8.34 13.32 -4.81
CA SER A 175 -7.82 14.67 -5.05
C SER A 175 -7.85 15.51 -3.77
N ILE A 176 -6.78 16.24 -3.56
CA ILE A 176 -6.54 17.16 -2.45
C ILE A 176 -6.58 18.58 -3.00
N ALA A 177 -7.40 19.42 -2.36
CA ALA A 177 -7.69 20.77 -2.83
C ALA A 177 -6.43 21.61 -3.07
N ARG A 178 -6.46 22.39 -4.14
CA ARG A 178 -5.40 23.33 -4.51
C ARG A 178 -5.53 24.61 -3.69
N LYS A 179 -4.62 24.83 -2.74
CA LYS A 179 -4.59 26.05 -1.91
C LYS A 179 -3.24 26.23 -1.22
N ASN A 180 -3.11 27.34 -0.51
CA ASN A 180 -2.02 27.54 0.45
C ASN A 180 -2.28 26.67 1.69
N TRP A 181 -1.61 25.52 1.77
CA TRP A 181 -1.75 24.58 2.88
C TRP A 181 -0.88 24.94 4.09
N PHE A 182 0.26 25.59 3.85
CA PHE A 182 1.27 25.80 4.88
C PHE A 182 1.91 27.19 4.75
N ARG A 183 2.06 27.87 5.90
CA ARG A 183 2.77 29.15 6.02
C ARG A 183 3.79 29.03 7.14
N SER A 184 5.01 29.49 6.87
CA SER A 184 6.07 29.52 7.86
C SER A 184 7.05 30.65 7.57
N THR A 185 7.59 31.24 8.63
CA THR A 185 8.70 32.20 8.59
C THR A 185 10.06 31.54 8.85
N GLU A 186 10.09 30.25 9.15
CA GLU A 186 11.30 29.48 9.35
C GLU A 186 11.97 29.10 8.01
N GLY A 187 13.23 28.62 8.08
CA GLY A 187 13.94 28.11 6.92
C GLY A 187 13.21 26.97 6.22
N LYS A 188 13.46 26.83 4.91
CA LYS A 188 12.86 25.79 4.07
C LYS A 188 13.33 24.40 4.53
N LYS A 189 12.38 23.54 4.87
CA LYS A 189 12.58 22.14 5.25
C LYS A 189 11.45 21.30 4.67
N HIS A 190 11.65 20.00 4.57
CA HIS A 190 10.56 19.07 4.24
C HIS A 190 9.51 19.10 5.34
N VAL A 191 8.24 19.23 4.96
CA VAL A 191 7.10 19.23 5.88
C VAL A 191 6.09 18.19 5.40
N TRP A 192 5.86 17.15 6.21
CA TRP A 192 4.89 16.09 5.92
C TRP A 192 3.47 16.62 5.90
N PHE A 193 2.74 16.32 4.84
CA PHE A 193 1.37 16.80 4.64
C PHE A 193 0.40 16.18 5.64
N GLY A 194 0.42 14.86 5.82
CA GLY A 194 -0.46 14.16 6.74
C GLY A 194 -0.14 14.41 8.22
N GLU A 195 1.15 14.52 8.56
CA GLU A 195 1.59 14.61 9.96
C GLU A 195 1.64 16.06 10.49
N THR A 196 2.12 17.02 9.69
CA THR A 196 2.49 18.36 10.19
C THR A 196 1.56 19.47 9.72
N ILE A 197 0.95 19.34 8.54
CA ILE A 197 0.14 20.42 7.95
C ILE A 197 -1.29 20.38 8.52
N ASN A 198 -1.77 21.52 9.01
CA ASN A 198 -3.14 21.63 9.52
C ASN A 198 -4.18 21.31 8.44
N GLY A 199 -5.00 20.30 8.72
CA GLY A 199 -6.02 19.80 7.78
C GLY A 199 -5.48 18.88 6.68
N GLY A 200 -4.19 18.55 6.72
CA GLY A 200 -3.65 17.42 5.97
C GLY A 200 -3.97 16.10 6.67
N SER A 201 -3.94 15.02 5.90
CA SER A 201 -4.14 13.65 6.37
C SER A 201 -3.34 12.70 5.50
N GLU A 202 -2.91 11.57 6.06
CA GLU A 202 -2.33 10.48 5.28
C GLU A 202 -3.31 9.97 4.23
N PHE A 203 -2.78 9.44 3.12
CA PHE A 203 -3.57 8.91 2.03
C PHE A 203 -4.13 7.54 2.39
N THR A 204 -5.45 7.40 2.29
CA THR A 204 -6.15 6.14 2.51
C THR A 204 -6.57 5.51 1.19
N TYR A 205 -6.67 4.18 1.16
CA TYR A 205 -7.03 3.37 -0.03
C TYR A 205 -8.20 2.45 0.27
N ASN A 206 -9.10 2.91 1.14
CA ASN A 206 -10.28 2.17 1.59
C ASN A 206 -11.43 2.28 0.59
N ASP A 207 -12.34 1.31 0.68
CA ASP A 207 -13.72 1.45 0.18
C ASP A 207 -14.57 1.98 1.35
N GLU A 208 -15.58 2.80 1.08
CA GLU A 208 -16.45 3.41 2.10
C GLU A 208 -17.10 2.38 3.04
N ASN A 209 -17.26 1.14 2.57
CA ASN A 209 -17.92 0.07 3.31
C ASN A 209 -16.96 -0.84 4.09
N VAL A 210 -15.65 -0.61 4.00
CA VAL A 210 -14.62 -1.51 4.54
C VAL A 210 -13.82 -0.80 5.63
N SER A 211 -13.64 -1.48 6.76
CA SER A 211 -12.84 -0.93 7.87
C SER A 211 -11.37 -0.75 7.46
N THR A 212 -10.66 0.20 8.09
CA THR A 212 -9.23 0.44 7.83
C THR A 212 -8.38 -0.82 8.09
N GLN A 213 -8.73 -1.60 9.12
CA GLN A 213 -8.05 -2.85 9.45
C GLN A 213 -8.28 -3.95 8.38
N SER A 214 -9.52 -4.07 7.90
CA SER A 214 -9.85 -4.99 6.80
C SER A 214 -9.09 -4.60 5.53
N MET A 215 -9.05 -3.31 5.19
CA MET A 215 -8.31 -2.83 4.03
C MET A 215 -6.80 -3.08 4.15
N ALA A 216 -6.21 -2.86 5.32
CA ALA A 216 -4.80 -3.17 5.57
C ALA A 216 -4.51 -4.67 5.37
N THR A 217 -5.45 -5.53 5.76
CA THR A 217 -5.37 -6.98 5.52
C THR A 217 -5.43 -7.29 4.02
N GLN A 218 -6.39 -6.70 3.28
CA GLN A 218 -6.49 -6.89 1.83
C GLN A 218 -5.22 -6.44 1.11
N LEU A 219 -4.66 -5.27 1.46
CA LEU A 219 -3.39 -4.79 0.91
C LEU A 219 -2.21 -5.72 1.24
N ALA A 220 -2.17 -6.32 2.42
CA ALA A 220 -1.13 -7.30 2.78
C ALA A 220 -1.19 -8.53 1.85
N PHE A 221 -2.39 -9.07 1.57
CA PHE A 221 -2.54 -10.17 0.62
C PHE A 221 -2.22 -9.73 -0.81
N MET A 222 -2.62 -8.53 -1.23
CA MET A 222 -2.24 -7.99 -2.54
C MET A 222 -0.72 -7.93 -2.74
N ARG A 223 0.02 -7.51 -1.70
CA ARG A 223 1.49 -7.50 -1.72
C ARG A 223 2.10 -8.89 -1.80
N LEU A 224 1.46 -9.91 -1.21
CA LEU A 224 1.91 -11.30 -1.26
C LEU A 224 1.62 -11.98 -2.61
N LEU A 225 0.53 -11.58 -3.25
CA LEU A 225 0.07 -12.16 -4.52
C LEU A 225 0.71 -11.51 -5.75
N SER A 226 1.52 -10.48 -5.55
CA SER A 226 2.08 -9.65 -6.61
C SER A 226 3.61 -9.61 -6.54
N ASN A 227 4.25 -9.48 -7.69
CA ASN A 227 5.70 -9.36 -7.80
C ASN A 227 6.12 -7.91 -8.06
N GLN A 228 5.22 -7.10 -8.59
CA GLN A 228 5.47 -5.70 -8.92
C GLN A 228 4.33 -4.82 -8.41
N ALA A 229 4.67 -3.60 -8.07
CA ALA A 229 3.69 -2.56 -7.78
C ALA A 229 4.15 -1.23 -8.38
N SER A 230 3.18 -0.43 -8.80
CA SER A 230 3.41 0.92 -9.31
C SER A 230 2.33 1.88 -8.85
N GLN A 231 2.72 3.14 -8.67
CA GLN A 231 1.79 4.20 -8.34
C GLN A 231 2.30 5.53 -8.86
N ASN A 232 1.36 6.38 -9.28
CA ASN A 232 1.61 7.76 -9.66
C ASN A 232 0.96 8.75 -8.69
N VAL A 233 1.61 9.89 -8.47
CA VAL A 233 1.08 11.02 -7.71
C VAL A 233 1.35 12.29 -8.50
N THR A 234 0.32 13.10 -8.72
CA THR A 234 0.44 14.38 -9.39
C THR A 234 0.51 15.49 -8.36
N TYR A 235 1.59 16.25 -8.38
CA TYR A 235 1.77 17.44 -7.57
C TYR A 235 1.36 18.67 -8.39
N HIS A 236 0.24 19.30 -8.03
CA HIS A 236 -0.17 20.58 -8.61
C HIS A 236 0.52 21.70 -7.84
N CYS A 237 1.15 22.63 -8.55
CA CYS A 237 1.96 23.67 -7.96
C CYS A 237 1.61 25.05 -8.49
N LYS A 238 1.76 26.05 -7.61
CA LYS A 238 1.82 27.47 -7.95
C LYS A 238 2.88 28.10 -7.05
N ASN A 239 3.93 28.66 -7.66
CA ASN A 239 5.11 29.18 -6.97
C ASN A 239 5.76 28.18 -6.01
N SER A 240 5.78 26.89 -6.38
CA SER A 240 6.39 25.83 -5.58
C SER A 240 7.10 24.82 -6.47
N VAL A 241 8.36 24.51 -6.16
CA VAL A 241 9.15 23.52 -6.88
C VAL A 241 8.85 22.11 -6.38
N ALA A 242 8.58 21.19 -7.32
CA ALA A 242 8.24 19.80 -7.02
C ALA A 242 9.40 18.81 -7.25
N TYR A 243 10.25 19.06 -8.25
CA TYR A 243 11.32 18.15 -8.64
C TYR A 243 12.60 18.91 -9.05
N MET A 244 12.69 19.36 -10.30
CA MET A 244 13.86 20.10 -10.79
C MET A 244 13.71 21.59 -10.54
N ASP A 245 14.66 22.20 -9.84
CA ASP A 245 14.74 23.64 -9.73
C ASP A 245 15.39 24.24 -10.99
N GLY A 246 14.62 24.98 -11.78
CA GLY A 246 15.06 25.54 -13.05
C GLY A 246 16.13 26.64 -12.92
N GLU A 247 16.30 27.23 -11.74
CA GLU A 247 17.35 28.24 -11.51
C GLU A 247 18.68 27.61 -11.11
N SER A 248 18.64 26.61 -10.23
CA SER A 248 19.85 25.95 -9.73
C SER A 248 20.27 24.72 -10.54
N GLY A 249 19.37 24.16 -11.36
CA GLY A 249 19.57 22.90 -12.07
C GLY A 249 19.72 21.70 -11.12
N SER A 250 19.17 21.78 -9.91
CA SER A 250 19.34 20.77 -8.87
C SER A 250 18.02 20.15 -8.40
N LEU A 251 18.09 18.93 -7.88
CA LEU A 251 16.95 18.19 -7.33
C LEU A 251 16.82 18.35 -5.80
N LYS A 252 17.58 19.27 -5.19
CA LYS A 252 17.60 19.45 -3.73
C LYS A 252 16.28 19.95 -3.14
N LYS A 253 15.42 20.55 -3.97
CA LYS A 253 14.09 21.02 -3.59
C LYS A 253 12.98 20.01 -3.90
N ALA A 254 13.32 18.85 -4.47
CA ALA A 254 12.35 17.85 -4.87
C ALA A 254 11.56 17.32 -3.66
N VAL A 255 10.28 16.99 -3.87
CA VAL A 255 9.43 16.42 -2.82
C VAL A 255 9.95 15.05 -2.35
N VAL A 256 9.56 14.66 -1.15
CA VAL A 256 9.78 13.31 -0.60
C VAL A 256 8.44 12.61 -0.46
N LEU A 257 8.37 11.32 -0.78
CA LEU A 257 7.17 10.51 -0.61
C LEU A 257 7.39 9.48 0.49
N GLN A 258 6.37 9.18 1.29
CA GLN A 258 6.41 8.10 2.27
C GLN A 258 5.70 6.87 1.70
N GLY A 259 6.43 5.77 1.59
CA GLY A 259 5.87 4.46 1.27
C GLY A 259 5.24 3.78 2.48
N SER A 260 4.50 2.71 2.25
CA SER A 260 3.70 2.02 3.29
C SER A 260 4.46 1.29 4.39
N ASN A 261 5.78 1.26 4.32
CA ASN A 261 6.67 0.63 5.29
C ASN A 261 7.67 1.63 5.87
N ASP A 262 7.24 2.90 5.99
CA ASP A 262 8.02 4.04 6.49
C ASP A 262 9.31 4.32 5.71
N VAL A 263 9.35 3.84 4.46
CA VAL A 263 10.45 4.09 3.55
C VAL A 263 10.21 5.40 2.83
N GLU A 264 11.16 6.31 2.94
CA GLU A 264 11.18 7.52 2.13
C GLU A 264 11.62 7.22 0.70
N LEU A 265 10.86 7.74 -0.26
CA LEU A 265 11.19 7.75 -1.68
C LEU A 265 11.62 9.17 -2.07
N ARG A 266 12.78 9.28 -2.70
CA ARG A 266 13.46 10.57 -2.94
C ARG A 266 13.75 10.76 -4.43
N ALA A 267 14.07 11.98 -4.84
CA ALA A 267 14.51 12.26 -6.22
C ALA A 267 15.93 11.75 -6.52
N GLU A 268 16.80 11.75 -5.51
CA GLU A 268 18.21 11.35 -5.61
C GLU A 268 18.56 10.33 -4.52
N GLY A 269 19.59 9.53 -4.77
CA GLY A 269 20.13 8.56 -3.82
C GLY A 269 20.17 7.14 -4.38
N ASN A 270 19.84 6.16 -3.54
CA ASN A 270 19.82 4.76 -3.95
C ASN A 270 18.70 4.52 -4.97
N SER A 271 19.06 4.01 -6.16
CA SER A 271 18.14 3.80 -7.28
C SER A 271 16.92 2.92 -6.95
N ARG A 272 16.98 2.11 -5.89
CA ARG A 272 15.83 1.31 -5.43
C ARG A 272 14.76 2.13 -4.71
N PHE A 273 15.10 3.32 -4.24
CA PHE A 273 14.23 4.22 -3.47
C PHE A 273 14.07 5.57 -4.16
N THR A 274 14.52 5.69 -5.41
CA THR A 274 14.29 6.89 -6.22
C THR A 274 13.03 6.76 -7.07
N PHE A 275 12.19 7.79 -7.07
CA PHE A 275 11.07 7.88 -8.01
C PHE A 275 11.51 8.51 -9.34
N SER A 276 10.72 8.27 -10.38
CA SER A 276 10.87 8.91 -11.70
C SER A 276 9.79 9.96 -11.92
N VAL A 277 10.01 10.88 -12.85
CA VAL A 277 9.05 11.93 -13.20
C VAL A 277 8.66 11.79 -14.67
N ILE A 278 7.37 11.74 -14.94
CA ILE A 278 6.80 11.58 -16.29
C ILE A 278 6.69 12.96 -16.97
N GLU A 279 6.28 13.97 -16.21
CA GLU A 279 6.06 15.34 -16.67
C GLU A 279 6.48 16.29 -15.54
N ASP A 280 7.29 17.31 -15.82
CA ASP A 280 7.72 18.30 -14.82
C ASP A 280 7.44 19.73 -15.30
N GLY A 281 6.36 20.31 -14.80
CA GLY A 281 5.98 21.69 -15.06
C GLY A 281 6.24 22.64 -13.89
N CYS A 282 6.72 22.14 -12.74
CA CYS A 282 6.92 22.91 -11.51
C CYS A 282 8.36 23.37 -11.31
N THR A 283 9.06 23.77 -12.38
CA THR A 283 10.49 24.08 -12.29
C THR A 283 10.79 25.51 -11.87
N ARG A 284 9.83 26.43 -12.00
CA ARG A 284 9.99 27.88 -11.73
C ARG A 284 8.75 28.48 -11.10
N HIS A 285 8.90 29.63 -10.43
CA HIS A 285 7.80 30.39 -9.83
C HIS A 285 7.20 31.36 -10.84
N THR A 286 6.16 30.94 -11.55
CA THR A 286 5.51 31.72 -12.63
C THR A 286 4.27 32.49 -12.19
N GLY A 287 3.71 32.18 -11.01
CA GLY A 287 2.42 32.66 -10.54
C GLY A 287 1.21 31.90 -11.11
N GLU A 288 1.43 31.01 -12.07
CA GLU A 288 0.40 30.19 -12.72
C GLU A 288 0.42 28.75 -12.18
N TRP A 289 -0.70 28.04 -12.36
CA TRP A 289 -0.80 26.64 -11.98
C TRP A 289 -0.12 25.75 -13.00
N SER A 290 0.70 24.83 -12.50
CA SER A 290 1.33 23.77 -13.27
C SER A 290 1.28 22.46 -12.49
N LYS A 291 1.89 21.40 -13.02
CA LYS A 291 1.92 20.09 -12.37
C LYS A 291 3.22 19.34 -12.62
N THR A 292 3.55 18.45 -11.70
CA THR A 292 4.62 17.46 -11.84
C THR A 292 4.04 16.09 -11.56
N VAL A 293 4.17 15.16 -12.51
CA VAL A 293 3.63 13.80 -12.41
C VAL A 293 4.76 12.86 -12.00
N ILE A 294 4.70 12.38 -10.76
CA ILE A 294 5.70 11.51 -10.15
C ILE A 294 5.23 10.06 -10.26
N GLU A 295 6.12 9.16 -10.60
CA GLU A 295 5.86 7.72 -10.71
C GLU A 295 6.91 6.93 -9.91
N TYR A 296 6.44 5.97 -9.12
CA TYR A 296 7.29 4.98 -8.48
C TYR A 296 6.88 3.56 -8.90
N ARG A 297 7.85 2.80 -9.42
CA ARG A 297 7.69 1.38 -9.80
C ARG A 297 8.69 0.54 -9.02
N THR A 298 8.25 -0.59 -8.48
CA THR A 298 9.08 -1.44 -7.62
C THR A 298 8.75 -2.93 -7.77
N ASN A 299 9.76 -3.78 -7.59
CA ASN A 299 9.61 -5.24 -7.44
C ASN A 299 9.48 -5.67 -5.95
N LYS A 300 9.32 -4.70 -5.06
CA LYS A 300 9.02 -4.89 -3.63
C LYS A 300 7.69 -4.20 -3.32
N PRO A 301 6.55 -4.89 -3.52
CA PRO A 301 5.22 -4.33 -3.31
C PRO A 301 4.97 -3.79 -1.89
N SER A 302 5.73 -4.28 -0.90
CA SER A 302 5.65 -3.82 0.50
C SER A 302 5.95 -2.33 0.72
N ARG A 303 6.51 -1.64 -0.28
CA ARG A 303 6.78 -0.19 -0.25
C ARG A 303 5.59 0.67 -0.66
N LEU A 304 4.60 0.07 -1.31
CA LEU A 304 3.41 0.75 -1.81
C LEU A 304 2.16 0.28 -1.03
N PRO A 305 1.14 1.14 -0.89
CA PRO A 305 0.98 2.44 -1.53
C PRO A 305 1.79 3.58 -0.88
N ILE A 306 1.78 4.74 -1.53
CA ILE A 306 2.26 6.01 -0.97
C ILE A 306 1.25 6.50 0.08
N LEU A 307 1.72 6.84 1.27
CA LEU A 307 0.89 7.27 2.40
C LEU A 307 0.98 8.76 2.68
N ASP A 308 2.10 9.40 2.36
CA ASP A 308 2.27 10.84 2.59
C ASP A 308 3.28 11.46 1.61
N ILE A 309 3.31 12.78 1.55
CA ILE A 309 4.23 13.61 0.76
C ILE A 309 4.76 14.77 1.61
N ALA A 310 6.05 15.07 1.46
CA ALA A 310 6.70 16.20 2.10
C ALA A 310 7.34 17.15 1.07
N PRO A 311 6.63 18.22 0.67
CA PRO A 311 7.21 19.30 -0.12
C PRO A 311 8.25 20.08 0.70
N LEU A 312 9.29 20.58 0.02
CA LEU A 312 10.30 21.45 0.63
C LEU A 312 10.02 22.93 0.33
N ASP A 313 9.69 23.25 -0.91
CA ASP A 313 9.52 24.63 -1.36
C ASP A 313 8.10 25.17 -1.12
N ILE A 314 7.71 25.21 0.15
CA ILE A 314 6.43 25.75 0.64
C ILE A 314 6.67 26.70 1.83
N GLY A 315 5.63 27.37 2.31
CA GLY A 315 5.69 28.28 3.47
C GLY A 315 5.51 29.77 3.14
N GLY A 316 5.71 30.18 1.89
CA GLY A 316 5.43 31.53 1.42
C GLY A 316 3.92 31.83 1.32
N ALA A 317 3.56 33.12 1.27
CA ALA A 317 2.15 33.55 1.24
C ALA A 317 1.45 33.22 -0.10
N ASP A 318 2.21 33.15 -1.18
CA ASP A 318 1.79 32.92 -2.56
C ASP A 318 2.13 31.51 -3.07
N GLN A 319 2.69 30.65 -2.19
CA GLN A 319 3.02 29.27 -2.52
C GLN A 319 1.81 28.38 -2.24
N GLU A 320 1.31 27.73 -3.26
CA GLU A 320 0.12 26.89 -3.18
C GLU A 320 0.39 25.54 -3.83
N PHE A 321 -0.24 24.49 -3.31
CA PHE A 321 -0.20 23.18 -3.91
C PHE A 321 -1.51 22.42 -3.76
N GLY A 322 -1.67 21.39 -4.58
CA GLY A 322 -2.72 20.37 -4.47
C GLY A 322 -2.19 19.05 -4.98
N LEU A 323 -2.91 17.95 -4.76
CA LEU A 323 -2.42 16.62 -5.08
C LEU A 323 -3.54 15.83 -5.77
N ASP A 324 -3.20 15.09 -6.82
CA ASP A 324 -4.05 13.99 -7.29
C ASP A 324 -3.29 12.68 -7.04
N ILE A 325 -3.88 11.81 -6.22
CA ILE A 325 -3.30 10.54 -5.79
C ILE A 325 -3.85 9.46 -6.72
N GLY A 326 -2.99 8.95 -7.62
CA GLY A 326 -3.40 7.89 -8.51
C GLY A 326 -3.48 6.53 -7.82
N PRO A 327 -4.10 5.54 -8.48
CA PRO A 327 -4.29 4.23 -7.89
C PRO A 327 -2.96 3.50 -7.70
N VAL A 328 -2.87 2.69 -6.65
CA VAL A 328 -1.80 1.72 -6.50
C VAL A 328 -2.14 0.47 -7.31
N CYS A 329 -1.29 0.13 -8.27
CA CYS A 329 -1.48 -1.00 -9.17
C CYS A 329 -0.51 -2.13 -8.86
N PHE A 330 -1.03 -3.36 -8.82
CA PHE A 330 -0.31 -4.57 -8.48
C PHE A 330 -0.31 -5.58 -9.64
N LYS A 331 0.83 -6.26 -9.85
CA LYS A 331 1.07 -7.20 -10.96
C LYS A 331 1.87 -8.43 -10.57
#